data_AF-A0A316NU23-F1
#
_entry.id   AF-A0A316NU23-F1
#
_cell.length_a   1.000
_cell.length_b   1.000
_cell.length_c   1.000
_cell.angle_alpha   90.00
_cell.angle_beta   90.00
_cell.angle_gamma   90.00
#
_symmetry.space_group_name_H-M   'P 1'
#
loop_
_entity.id
_entity.type
_entity.pdbx_description
1 polymer ?
#
loop_
_entity_poly.entity_id
_entity_poly.type
_entity_poly.pdbx_seq_one_letter_code
_entity_poly.pdbx_strand_id
1 'polypeptide(L)'
;MKGHKTIVKKQYVLLLLFIAVLCISACSAPASEPSSSNNVSEGSTLNLNEYVSELEPEVKTVSLERLVEYYDSQLDPEIPKITVSARIFGEGYAVDCNLPYDAILITNNQKSEMDKNRTWFVNLMNNFWSLPRIQDGMHQMSVPAHFTITFTELPADNILVVDYIIQNENGIPDPHVIDGKPGLSKQNLKEHSRTFMLQENQISFDLWPYAGVEYFSTLPNLRGLQLQCNYSGTLVDYYILFQTDYGAGFPPDTNFSHLTPLEE
;
A
#
# COMPACT_ATOMS: atom_id res chain seq x y z
N MET A 1 16.27 58.31 -7.02
CA MET A 1 16.67 58.98 -8.28
C MET A 1 17.76 58.15 -8.96
N LYS A 2 17.65 58.01 -10.30
CA LYS A 2 18.45 57.18 -11.25
C LYS A 2 18.17 55.67 -11.13
N GLY A 3 17.59 54.94 -12.09
CA GLY A 3 17.24 55.20 -13.49
C GLY A 3 18.20 54.49 -14.45
N HIS A 4 17.75 53.38 -15.06
CA HIS A 4 18.08 52.74 -16.37
C HIS A 4 17.61 51.25 -16.27
N LYS A 5 16.52 50.77 -16.90
CA LYS A 5 16.22 50.52 -18.34
C LYS A 5 17.44 49.97 -19.09
N THR A 6 17.44 48.89 -19.86
CA THR A 6 16.55 47.80 -20.32
C THR A 6 17.49 46.87 -21.14
N ILE A 7 17.18 45.59 -21.36
CA ILE A 7 17.21 44.91 -22.69
C ILE A 7 17.14 43.39 -22.53
N VAL A 8 16.14 42.85 -23.22
CA VAL A 8 15.75 41.45 -23.45
C VAL A 8 16.48 40.91 -24.70
N LYS A 9 16.79 39.60 -24.75
CA LYS A 9 16.66 38.69 -25.93
C LYS A 9 17.22 37.30 -25.58
N LYS A 10 16.38 36.26 -25.51
CA LYS A 10 15.90 35.33 -26.58
C LYS A 10 16.88 34.21 -26.96
N GLN A 11 16.48 32.99 -26.57
CA GLN A 11 16.41 31.72 -27.32
C GLN A 11 17.42 31.41 -28.44
N TYR A 12 18.08 30.24 -28.32
CA TYR A 12 18.40 29.21 -29.33
C TYR A 12 18.58 27.89 -28.53
N VAL A 13 17.84 26.78 -28.65
CA VAL A 13 17.44 25.89 -29.75
C VAL A 13 18.61 25.19 -30.46
N LEU A 14 18.68 23.86 -30.20
CA LEU A 14 19.19 22.75 -31.02
C LEU A 14 20.71 22.55 -31.19
N LEU A 15 21.22 21.37 -30.75
CA LEU A 15 21.83 20.39 -31.67
C LEU A 15 22.07 19.02 -30.99
N LEU A 16 21.38 18.00 -31.48
CA LEU A 16 21.80 16.59 -31.44
C LEU A 16 22.99 16.39 -32.40
N LEU A 17 24.00 15.59 -32.03
CA LEU A 17 24.58 14.53 -32.87
C LEU A 17 25.83 13.88 -32.25
N PHE A 18 25.74 12.54 -32.12
CA PHE A 18 26.74 11.47 -32.28
C PHE A 18 28.24 11.78 -32.16
N ILE A 19 28.97 10.88 -31.47
CA ILE A 19 30.11 10.13 -32.04
C ILE A 19 30.31 8.84 -31.22
N ALA A 20 30.19 7.69 -31.89
CA ALA A 20 30.72 6.41 -31.45
C ALA A 20 32.18 6.30 -31.95
N VAL A 21 33.10 5.86 -31.11
CA VAL A 21 34.42 5.39 -31.53
C VAL A 21 34.71 4.04 -30.87
N LEU A 22 34.71 3.02 -31.72
CA LEU A 22 35.37 1.74 -31.52
C LEU A 22 36.89 1.94 -31.47
N CYS A 23 37.55 1.30 -30.50
CA CYS A 23 38.95 0.87 -30.65
C CYS A 23 38.99 -0.65 -30.46
N ILE A 24 39.09 -1.37 -31.57
CA ILE A 24 39.57 -2.75 -31.66
C ILE A 24 41.02 -2.67 -32.16
N SER A 25 41.94 -3.37 -31.50
CA SER A 25 43.06 -4.13 -32.10
C SER A 25 43.94 -4.68 -30.96
N ALA A 26 43.90 -5.99 -30.67
CA ALA A 26 44.68 -7.07 -31.32
C ALA A 26 46.09 -7.18 -30.68
N CYS A 27 46.73 -8.32 -30.40
CA CYS A 27 46.52 -9.77 -30.57
C CYS A 27 47.53 -10.43 -29.59
N SER A 28 47.37 -11.68 -29.13
CA SER A 28 47.99 -12.86 -29.77
C SER A 28 47.52 -14.16 -29.10
N ALA A 29 47.26 -15.16 -29.95
CA ALA A 29 46.61 -16.47 -29.78
C ALA A 29 47.62 -17.58 -29.32
N PRO A 30 47.40 -18.94 -29.39
CA PRO A 30 46.36 -19.68 -30.15
C PRO A 30 45.77 -21.02 -29.58
N ALA A 31 44.73 -21.46 -30.32
CA ALA A 31 44.28 -22.83 -30.67
C ALA A 31 43.64 -23.70 -29.56
N SER A 32 42.41 -24.20 -29.72
CA SER A 32 42.07 -25.22 -30.74
C SER A 32 40.55 -25.30 -31.01
N GLU A 33 40.19 -25.47 -32.29
CA GLU A 33 38.90 -25.94 -32.85
C GLU A 33 39.24 -27.10 -33.83
N PRO A 34 38.30 -27.89 -34.43
CA PRO A 34 36.83 -27.76 -34.48
C PRO A 34 36.05 -29.09 -34.31
N SER A 35 34.72 -29.01 -34.16
CA SER A 35 33.82 -29.90 -34.93
C SER A 35 32.44 -29.25 -35.13
N SER A 36 31.97 -29.29 -36.37
CA SER A 36 30.79 -28.59 -36.87
C SER A 36 29.56 -29.49 -36.82
N SER A 37 28.38 -28.91 -36.57
CA SER A 37 27.23 -29.07 -37.48
C SER A 37 26.15 -28.05 -37.16
N ASN A 38 25.78 -27.27 -38.17
CA ASN A 38 24.65 -26.36 -38.19
C ASN A 38 23.34 -27.13 -38.21
N ASN A 39 22.33 -26.64 -37.49
CA ASN A 39 20.94 -26.65 -37.94
C ASN A 39 20.21 -25.45 -37.31
N VAL A 40 20.03 -24.42 -38.13
CA VAL A 40 19.06 -23.34 -37.88
C VAL A 40 17.74 -23.80 -38.50
N SER A 41 16.68 -23.88 -37.69
CA SER A 41 15.32 -23.66 -38.17
C SER A 41 14.43 -23.15 -37.04
N GLU A 42 13.88 -21.97 -37.29
CA GLU A 42 12.57 -21.48 -36.85
C GLU A 42 12.33 -21.26 -35.35
N GLY A 43 12.66 -20.03 -34.93
CA GLY A 43 11.63 -19.07 -34.50
C GLY A 43 10.56 -19.57 -33.54
N SER A 44 10.96 -20.01 -32.34
CA SER A 44 10.03 -20.08 -31.21
C SER A 44 10.03 -18.72 -30.52
N THR A 45 9.07 -17.88 -30.88
CA THR A 45 8.71 -16.70 -30.09
C THR A 45 8.21 -17.21 -28.75
N LEU A 46 9.09 -17.28 -27.75
CA LEU A 46 8.70 -17.44 -26.36
C LEU A 46 7.90 -16.20 -25.99
N ASN A 47 6.58 -16.35 -26.01
CA ASN A 47 5.64 -15.35 -25.53
C ASN A 47 5.79 -15.32 -24.01
N LEU A 48 6.65 -14.43 -23.51
CA LEU A 48 6.97 -14.32 -22.08
C LEU A 48 5.72 -14.04 -21.23
N ASN A 49 4.64 -13.59 -21.87
CA ASN A 49 3.34 -13.32 -21.28
C ASN A 49 2.53 -14.60 -21.00
N GLU A 50 2.86 -15.72 -21.66
CA GLU A 50 2.15 -17.00 -21.52
C GLU A 50 2.75 -17.86 -20.38
N TYR A 51 4.03 -17.66 -20.04
CA TYR A 51 4.71 -18.41 -18.96
C TYR A 51 4.46 -17.85 -17.56
N VAL A 52 3.89 -16.64 -17.45
CA VAL A 52 3.58 -16.01 -16.14
C VAL A 52 2.15 -16.32 -15.69
N SER A 53 1.31 -16.91 -16.54
CA SER A 53 -0.12 -17.12 -16.23
C SER A 53 -0.46 -18.46 -15.56
N GLU A 54 0.47 -19.41 -15.41
CA GLU A 54 0.15 -20.81 -15.03
C GLU A 54 0.46 -21.20 -13.57
N LEU A 55 0.84 -20.28 -12.68
CA LEU A 55 1.18 -20.66 -11.29
C LEU A 55 0.63 -19.74 -10.19
N GLU A 56 -0.34 -18.88 -10.49
CA GLU A 56 -1.14 -18.31 -9.40
C GLU A 56 -2.27 -19.30 -9.10
N PRO A 57 -2.36 -19.89 -7.90
CA PRO A 57 -3.56 -20.62 -7.52
C PRO A 57 -4.73 -19.66 -7.70
N GLU A 58 -5.76 -20.09 -8.44
CA GLU A 58 -6.98 -19.31 -8.62
C GLU A 58 -7.67 -19.24 -7.25
N VAL A 59 -7.25 -18.29 -6.42
CA VAL A 59 -7.83 -18.07 -5.09
C VAL A 59 -9.24 -17.58 -5.35
N LYS A 60 -10.23 -18.42 -5.04
CA LYS A 60 -11.64 -18.03 -5.12
C LYS A 60 -11.83 -16.86 -4.17
N THR A 61 -12.19 -15.71 -4.72
CA THR A 61 -12.40 -14.46 -3.99
C THR A 61 -13.83 -13.97 -4.20
N VAL A 62 -14.38 -13.27 -3.21
CA VAL A 62 -15.64 -12.54 -3.35
C VAL A 62 -15.38 -11.10 -3.78
N SER A 63 -16.38 -10.42 -4.32
CA SER A 63 -16.25 -9.02 -4.72
C SER A 63 -16.00 -8.09 -3.53
N LEU A 64 -15.36 -6.94 -3.79
CA LEU A 64 -15.09 -5.94 -2.75
C LEU A 64 -16.39 -5.41 -2.14
N GLU A 65 -17.43 -5.21 -2.94
CA GLU A 65 -18.75 -4.77 -2.46
C GLU A 65 -19.35 -5.78 -1.48
N ARG A 66 -19.21 -7.08 -1.78
CA ARG A 66 -19.67 -8.14 -0.89
C ARG A 66 -18.96 -8.11 0.45
N LEU A 67 -17.67 -7.80 0.47
CA LEU A 67 -16.92 -7.64 1.71
C LEU A 67 -17.37 -6.42 2.50
N VAL A 68 -17.58 -5.28 1.85
CA VAL A 68 -18.10 -4.08 2.51
C VAL A 68 -19.43 -4.39 3.20
N GLU A 69 -20.37 -5.01 2.49
CA GLU A 69 -21.64 -5.45 3.07
C GLU A 69 -21.47 -6.43 4.24
N TYR A 70 -20.55 -7.39 4.10
CA TYR A 70 -20.27 -8.37 5.13
C TYR A 70 -19.77 -7.70 6.42
N TYR A 71 -18.69 -6.93 6.35
CA TYR A 71 -18.14 -6.29 7.54
C TYR A 71 -19.13 -5.29 8.16
N ASP A 72 -19.83 -4.48 7.36
CA ASP A 72 -20.89 -3.58 7.84
C ASP A 72 -22.02 -4.29 8.60
N SER A 73 -22.30 -5.55 8.26
CA SER A 73 -23.31 -6.38 8.92
C SER A 73 -22.83 -7.03 10.21
N GLN A 74 -21.51 -7.19 10.38
CA GLN A 74 -20.90 -7.79 11.57
C GLN A 74 -20.58 -6.77 12.66
N LEU A 75 -20.58 -5.48 12.33
CA LEU A 75 -20.29 -4.41 13.28
C LEU A 75 -21.29 -4.39 14.44
N ASP A 76 -20.76 -4.16 15.64
CA ASP A 76 -21.57 -3.87 16.81
C ASP A 76 -22.48 -2.66 16.52
N PRO A 77 -23.80 -2.77 16.71
CA PRO A 77 -24.73 -1.66 16.45
C PRO A 77 -24.48 -0.43 17.33
N GLU A 78 -23.73 -0.55 18.43
CA GLU A 78 -23.31 0.58 19.28
C GLU A 78 -22.13 1.36 18.70
N ILE A 79 -21.41 0.82 17.72
CA ILE A 79 -20.30 1.51 17.05
C ILE A 79 -20.87 2.44 15.97
N PRO A 80 -20.57 3.75 16.02
CA PRO A 80 -20.97 4.67 14.97
C PRO A 80 -20.38 4.24 13.62
N LYS A 81 -21.23 4.15 12.60
CA LYS A 81 -20.80 3.70 11.28
C LYS A 81 -19.98 4.76 10.56
N ILE A 82 -19.04 4.30 9.75
CA ILE A 82 -18.29 5.14 8.82
C ILE A 82 -18.42 4.59 7.41
N THR A 83 -18.12 5.41 6.42
CA THR A 83 -17.88 4.96 5.04
C THR A 83 -16.45 5.28 4.69
N VAL A 84 -15.69 4.27 4.28
CA VAL A 84 -14.30 4.41 3.86
C VAL A 84 -14.25 4.25 2.36
N SER A 85 -13.72 5.26 1.67
CA SER A 85 -13.51 5.24 0.23
C SER A 85 -12.07 5.60 -0.10
N ALA A 86 -11.54 4.99 -1.15
CA ALA A 86 -10.26 5.35 -1.73
C ALA A 86 -10.43 5.60 -3.22
N ARG A 87 -9.98 6.76 -3.68
CA ARG A 87 -9.78 7.04 -5.10
C ARG A 87 -8.40 6.59 -5.51
N ILE A 88 -8.34 5.58 -6.37
CA ILE A 88 -7.10 5.02 -6.91
C ILE A 88 -6.90 5.60 -8.31
N PHE A 89 -5.67 6.03 -8.58
CA PHE A 89 -5.29 6.64 -9.85
C PHE A 89 -4.40 5.69 -10.64
N GLY A 90 -4.59 5.64 -11.95
CA GLY A 90 -3.70 4.93 -12.88
C GLY A 90 -3.49 5.73 -14.16
N GLU A 91 -2.86 5.10 -15.16
CA GLU A 91 -2.58 5.76 -16.44
C GLU A 91 -3.89 6.12 -17.17
N GLY A 92 -4.30 7.38 -17.07
CA GLY A 92 -5.50 7.91 -17.75
C GLY A 92 -6.83 7.54 -17.11
N TYR A 93 -6.84 6.93 -15.90
CA TYR A 93 -8.07 6.61 -15.18
C TYR A 93 -7.98 6.94 -13.69
N ALA A 94 -9.15 7.10 -13.08
CA ALA A 94 -9.34 7.13 -11.64
C ALA A 94 -10.57 6.28 -11.29
N VAL A 95 -10.48 5.47 -10.24
CA VAL A 95 -11.58 4.63 -9.76
C VAL A 95 -11.79 4.86 -8.27
N ASP A 96 -13.05 5.03 -7.87
CA ASP A 96 -13.44 5.12 -6.48
C ASP A 96 -13.90 3.74 -6.01
N CYS A 97 -13.33 3.24 -4.92
CA CYS A 97 -13.75 1.99 -4.29
C CYS A 97 -14.05 2.19 -2.81
N ASN A 98 -15.13 1.57 -2.32
CA ASN A 98 -15.39 1.47 -0.89
C ASN A 98 -14.55 0.36 -0.28
N LEU A 99 -13.97 0.61 0.87
CA LEU A 99 -13.14 -0.35 1.60
C LEU A 99 -13.92 -0.92 2.79
N PRO A 100 -13.81 -2.23 3.05
CA PRO A 100 -14.29 -2.78 4.30
C PRO A 100 -13.44 -2.25 5.46
N TYR A 101 -14.05 -2.19 6.63
CA TYR A 101 -13.36 -1.85 7.87
C TYR A 101 -13.87 -2.73 9.01
N ASP A 102 -13.04 -2.92 10.02
CA ASP A 102 -13.44 -3.48 11.31
C ASP A 102 -13.41 -2.37 12.37
N ALA A 103 -14.08 -2.54 13.50
CA ALA A 103 -14.09 -1.54 14.55
C ALA A 103 -14.34 -2.13 15.94
N ILE A 104 -13.79 -1.48 16.96
CA ILE A 104 -13.99 -1.87 18.36
C ILE A 104 -14.26 -0.66 19.26
N LEU A 105 -15.09 -0.87 20.28
CA LEU A 105 -15.22 0.05 21.41
C LEU A 105 -14.05 -0.16 22.38
N ILE A 106 -13.34 0.91 22.71
CA ILE A 106 -12.24 0.88 23.66
C ILE A 106 -12.80 1.12 25.07
N THR A 107 -12.81 0.06 25.89
CA THR A 107 -13.23 0.12 27.30
C THR A 107 -12.02 0.20 28.23
N ASN A 108 -12.10 1.04 29.27
CA ASN A 108 -10.95 1.40 30.11
C ASN A 108 -10.20 0.20 30.73
N ASN A 109 -8.87 0.18 30.52
CA ASN A 109 -7.81 -0.40 31.36
C ASN A 109 -7.58 -1.92 31.40
N GLN A 110 -8.13 -2.70 30.49
CA GLN A 110 -7.47 -3.95 30.10
C GLN A 110 -6.91 -3.71 28.71
N LYS A 111 -5.59 -3.89 28.51
CA LYS A 111 -5.09 -4.17 27.16
C LYS A 111 -5.96 -5.32 26.68
N SER A 112 -6.83 -5.03 25.71
CA SER A 112 -7.69 -6.05 25.16
C SER A 112 -6.77 -7.19 24.70
N GLU A 113 -7.26 -8.42 24.66
CA GLU A 113 -6.46 -9.53 24.13
C GLU A 113 -5.93 -9.19 22.73
N MET A 114 -6.73 -8.42 21.97
CA MET A 114 -6.38 -7.83 20.69
C MET A 114 -5.17 -6.89 20.77
N ASP A 115 -5.07 -6.01 21.76
CA ASP A 115 -3.91 -5.12 21.93
C ASP A 115 -2.65 -5.88 22.36
N LYS A 116 -2.80 -6.92 23.17
CA LYS A 116 -1.66 -7.75 23.61
C LYS A 116 -1.08 -8.54 22.46
N ASN A 117 -1.96 -9.06 21.60
CA ASN A 117 -1.58 -9.91 20.48
C ASN A 117 -1.41 -9.14 19.17
N ARG A 118 -1.79 -7.85 19.13
CA ARG A 118 -1.80 -6.97 17.96
C ARG A 118 -2.62 -7.53 16.80
N THR A 119 -3.78 -8.09 17.13
CA THR A 119 -4.63 -8.81 16.17
C THR A 119 -5.70 -7.92 15.52
N TRP A 120 -5.50 -6.59 15.51
CA TRP A 120 -6.51 -5.62 15.07
C TRP A 120 -6.96 -5.79 13.61
N PHE A 121 -6.08 -6.29 12.74
CA PHE A 121 -6.37 -6.48 11.31
C PHE A 121 -6.70 -7.93 10.94
N VAL A 122 -6.70 -8.87 11.91
CA VAL A 122 -6.83 -10.31 11.64
C VAL A 122 -8.16 -10.65 10.98
N ASN A 123 -9.25 -9.99 11.38
CA ASN A 123 -10.54 -10.23 10.76
C ASN A 123 -10.55 -9.81 9.28
N LEU A 124 -9.93 -8.68 8.95
CA LEU A 124 -9.80 -8.19 7.57
C LEU A 124 -8.85 -9.06 6.73
N MET A 125 -7.85 -9.68 7.36
CA MET A 125 -6.96 -10.62 6.67
C MET A 125 -7.69 -11.80 6.05
N ASN A 126 -8.81 -12.26 6.62
CA ASN A 126 -9.54 -13.40 6.07
C ASN A 126 -9.89 -13.23 4.59
N ASN A 127 -10.03 -11.99 4.12
CA ASN A 127 -10.44 -11.67 2.76
C ASN A 127 -9.43 -10.78 2.01
N PHE A 128 -8.15 -10.81 2.41
CA PHE A 128 -7.18 -9.82 1.91
C PHE A 128 -6.97 -9.87 0.38
N TRP A 129 -7.13 -11.03 -0.26
CA TRP A 129 -6.99 -11.18 -1.71
C TRP A 129 -8.00 -10.33 -2.51
N SER A 130 -9.18 -10.09 -1.95
CA SER A 130 -10.22 -9.24 -2.56
C SER A 130 -9.99 -7.74 -2.30
N LEU A 131 -9.08 -7.36 -1.41
CA LEU A 131 -8.81 -5.96 -1.08
C LEU A 131 -8.02 -5.30 -2.22
N PRO A 132 -8.26 -4.02 -2.51
CA PRO A 132 -7.55 -3.35 -3.59
C PRO A 132 -6.07 -3.11 -3.25
N ARG A 133 -5.24 -3.03 -4.30
CA ARG A 133 -3.89 -2.49 -4.22
C ARG A 133 -3.95 -0.97 -4.25
N ILE A 134 -3.36 -0.33 -3.25
CA ILE A 134 -3.43 1.11 -3.04
C ILE A 134 -2.03 1.72 -3.07
N GLN A 135 -1.87 2.75 -3.90
CA GLN A 135 -0.64 3.51 -4.08
C GLN A 135 -0.53 4.65 -3.06
N ASP A 136 0.69 4.91 -2.61
CA ASP A 136 1.01 5.98 -1.65
C ASP A 136 1.96 7.04 -2.21
N GLY A 137 2.23 6.99 -3.52
CA GLY A 137 3.12 7.90 -4.21
C GLY A 137 4.63 7.68 -3.98
N MET A 138 5.05 6.54 -3.40
CA MET A 138 6.47 6.25 -3.18
C MET A 138 7.25 6.05 -4.49
N HIS A 139 6.65 5.36 -5.47
CA HIS A 139 7.24 5.19 -6.79
C HIS A 139 7.07 6.49 -7.60
N GLN A 140 8.15 7.02 -8.19
CA GLN A 140 8.23 8.37 -8.79
C GLN A 140 7.28 8.67 -9.98
N MET A 141 6.26 7.86 -10.22
CA MET A 141 5.19 8.09 -11.20
C MET A 141 3.79 7.74 -10.68
N SER A 142 3.65 7.19 -9.46
CA SER A 142 2.34 6.90 -8.88
C SER A 142 1.73 8.13 -8.24
N VAL A 143 0.43 8.33 -8.46
CA VAL A 143 -0.35 9.33 -7.74
C VAL A 143 -0.87 8.65 -6.48
N PRO A 144 -0.63 9.20 -5.27
CA PRO A 144 -1.14 8.61 -4.05
C PRO A 144 -2.66 8.52 -4.10
N ALA A 145 -3.20 7.42 -3.60
CA ALA A 145 -4.65 7.26 -3.50
C ALA A 145 -5.22 8.30 -2.53
N HIS A 146 -6.39 8.83 -2.87
CA HIS A 146 -7.08 9.81 -2.04
C HIS A 146 -8.13 9.11 -1.19
N PHE A 147 -7.92 9.07 0.12
CA PHE A 147 -8.88 8.52 1.07
C PHE A 147 -9.92 9.57 1.44
N THR A 148 -11.17 9.14 1.57
CA THR A 148 -12.26 9.90 2.18
C THR A 148 -13.01 9.02 3.15
N ILE A 149 -13.13 9.49 4.40
CA ILE A 149 -13.78 8.78 5.50
C ILE A 149 -14.92 9.66 5.98
N THR A 150 -16.14 9.17 5.76
CA THR A 150 -17.38 9.87 6.10
C THR A 150 -17.97 9.27 7.36
N PHE A 151 -18.35 10.11 8.31
CA PHE A 151 -18.88 9.69 9.60
C PHE A 151 -20.40 9.89 9.64
N THR A 152 -21.12 8.88 10.15
CA THR A 152 -22.58 8.98 10.38
C THR A 152 -22.91 9.78 11.64
N GLU A 153 -22.09 9.63 12.69
CA GLU A 153 -22.10 10.46 13.89
C GLU A 153 -20.78 11.22 13.97
N LEU A 154 -20.77 12.44 14.47
CA LEU A 154 -19.55 13.27 14.45
C LEU A 154 -18.65 12.94 15.65
N PRO A 155 -17.37 12.62 15.45
CA PRO A 155 -16.40 12.58 16.54
C PRO A 155 -16.29 13.94 17.24
N ALA A 156 -16.10 13.92 18.55
CA ALA A 156 -16.01 15.10 19.39
C ALA A 156 -14.63 15.79 19.32
N ASP A 157 -13.59 15.03 18.96
CA ASP A 157 -12.20 15.47 18.93
C ASP A 157 -11.56 15.24 17.55
N ASN A 158 -10.34 15.72 17.39
CA ASN A 158 -9.52 15.40 16.22
C ASN A 158 -9.30 13.89 16.10
N ILE A 159 -9.28 13.41 14.86
CA ILE A 159 -9.12 12.00 14.54
C ILE A 159 -7.63 11.72 14.35
N LEU A 160 -7.09 10.76 15.09
CA LEU A 160 -5.72 10.27 14.88
C LEU A 160 -5.77 9.07 13.92
N VAL A 161 -5.03 9.16 12.82
CA VAL A 161 -4.80 8.04 11.91
C VAL A 161 -3.38 7.54 12.12
N VAL A 162 -3.24 6.27 12.48
CA VAL A 162 -1.95 5.58 12.61
C VAL A 162 -1.82 4.56 11.50
N ASP A 163 -0.64 4.51 10.89
CA ASP A 163 -0.33 3.70 9.72
C ASP A 163 0.66 2.61 10.06
N TYR A 164 0.28 1.38 9.75
CA TYR A 164 1.00 0.17 10.10
C TYR A 164 1.36 -0.62 8.84
N ILE A 165 2.56 -1.21 8.87
CA ILE A 165 2.92 -2.25 7.91
C ILE A 165 2.59 -3.63 8.46
N ILE A 166 2.16 -4.51 7.56
CA ILE A 166 1.89 -5.92 7.85
C ILE A 166 2.63 -6.75 6.80
N GLN A 167 3.61 -7.53 7.26
CA GLN A 167 4.50 -8.33 6.40
C GLN A 167 4.22 -9.83 6.48
N ASN A 168 3.53 -10.28 7.52
CA ASN A 168 3.23 -11.69 7.76
C ASN A 168 1.79 -12.04 7.38
N GLU A 169 1.60 -13.31 7.09
CA GLU A 169 0.35 -13.98 6.74
C GLU A 169 -0.68 -13.98 7.88
N ASN A 170 -0.25 -13.65 9.10
CA ASN A 170 -1.10 -13.62 10.29
C ASN A 170 -1.78 -12.26 10.51
N GLY A 171 -1.52 -11.25 9.66
CA GLY A 171 -2.14 -9.92 9.82
C GLY A 171 -1.62 -9.10 10.98
N ILE A 172 -0.52 -9.54 11.61
CA ILE A 172 0.01 -8.89 12.79
C ILE A 172 0.93 -7.77 12.34
N PRO A 173 0.66 -6.51 12.71
CA PRO A 173 1.53 -5.43 12.28
C PRO A 173 2.89 -5.50 12.96
N ASP A 174 3.88 -4.93 12.28
CA ASP A 174 5.27 -4.99 12.74
C ASP A 174 5.41 -4.38 14.16
N PRO A 175 6.00 -5.12 15.12
CA PRO A 175 6.21 -4.65 16.49
C PRO A 175 6.98 -3.34 16.58
N HIS A 176 7.82 -2.99 15.59
CA HIS A 176 8.61 -1.76 15.58
C HIS A 176 7.77 -0.49 15.49
N VAL A 177 6.51 -0.60 15.05
CA VAL A 177 5.53 0.50 15.00
C VAL A 177 4.73 0.60 16.31
N ILE A 178 4.58 -0.51 17.04
CA ILE A 178 3.60 -0.66 18.13
C ILE A 178 4.25 -0.66 19.51
N ASP A 179 5.43 -1.26 19.64
CA ASP A 179 6.10 -1.34 20.93
C ASP A 179 6.99 -0.11 21.09
N GLY A 180 6.47 0.89 21.80
CA GLY A 180 7.28 1.82 22.58
C GLY A 180 8.09 1.08 23.66
N LYS A 181 8.96 0.14 23.25
CA LYS A 181 9.98 -0.46 24.13
C LYS A 181 10.83 0.67 24.70
N PRO A 182 11.38 0.52 25.92
CA PRO A 182 12.22 1.54 26.53
C PRO A 182 13.43 1.80 25.61
N GLY A 183 13.36 2.87 24.81
CA GLY A 183 14.38 3.21 23.80
C GLY A 183 13.88 3.66 22.43
N LEU A 184 12.62 3.40 22.04
CA LEU A 184 12.08 3.87 20.75
C LEU A 184 11.20 5.11 20.97
N SER A 185 11.63 6.24 20.40
CA SER A 185 11.20 7.57 20.83
C SER A 185 9.79 7.96 20.35
N LYS A 186 9.17 8.95 21.02
CA LYS A 186 7.93 9.64 20.56
C LYS A 186 8.03 10.22 19.13
N GLN A 187 9.22 10.22 18.54
CA GLN A 187 9.48 10.70 17.17
C GLN A 187 8.93 9.73 16.12
N ASN A 188 9.02 8.42 16.34
CA ASN A 188 8.58 7.42 15.36
C ASN A 188 7.05 7.40 15.20
N LEU A 189 6.28 7.50 16.29
CA LEU A 189 4.82 7.63 16.21
C LEU A 189 4.39 8.86 15.41
N LYS A 190 5.13 9.99 15.48
CA LYS A 190 4.82 11.17 14.67
C LYS A 190 5.08 10.94 13.18
N GLU A 191 6.04 10.07 12.84
CA GLU A 191 6.36 9.75 11.45
C GLU A 191 5.24 8.91 10.82
N HIS A 192 4.64 8.00 11.60
CA HIS A 192 3.60 7.05 11.17
C HIS A 192 2.16 7.44 11.53
N SER A 193 1.93 8.65 12.05
CA SER A 193 0.57 9.11 12.33
C SER A 193 0.31 10.52 11.86
N ARG A 194 -0.96 10.80 11.58
CA ARG A 194 -1.46 12.11 11.19
C ARG A 194 -2.74 12.39 11.95
N THR A 195 -2.91 13.63 12.38
CA THR A 195 -4.13 14.07 13.07
C THR A 195 -4.93 14.94 12.12
N PHE A 196 -6.21 14.63 11.98
CA PHE A 196 -7.14 15.33 11.09
C PHE A 196 -8.23 16.01 11.90
N MET A 197 -8.59 17.21 11.44
CA MET A 197 -9.81 17.87 11.88
C MET A 197 -10.92 17.49 10.91
N LEU A 198 -12.12 17.27 11.46
CA LEU A 198 -13.31 17.01 10.66
C LEU A 198 -13.64 18.24 9.79
N GLN A 199 -13.95 17.99 8.53
CA GLN A 199 -14.54 18.97 7.63
C GLN A 199 -15.97 18.52 7.36
N GLU A 200 -16.94 19.27 7.87
CA GLU A 200 -18.35 18.85 7.91
C GLU A 200 -18.53 17.53 8.67
N ASN A 201 -18.64 16.40 7.96
CA ASN A 201 -18.72 15.06 8.53
C ASN A 201 -17.67 14.10 7.94
N GLN A 202 -16.58 14.63 7.36
CA GLN A 202 -15.56 13.81 6.72
C GLN A 202 -14.14 14.23 7.06
N ILE A 203 -13.20 13.29 6.92
CA ILE A 203 -11.79 13.58 6.72
C ILE A 203 -11.36 13.06 5.34
N SER A 204 -10.48 13.80 4.68
CA SER A 204 -9.94 13.42 3.38
C SER A 204 -8.44 13.69 3.33
N PHE A 205 -7.68 12.77 2.75
CA PHE A 205 -6.23 12.85 2.68
C PHE A 205 -5.66 11.99 1.57
N ASP A 206 -4.54 12.42 0.99
CA ASP A 206 -3.73 11.57 0.14
C ASP A 206 -2.93 10.60 1.03
N LEU A 207 -2.90 9.31 0.66
CA LEU A 207 -2.10 8.33 1.37
C LEU A 207 -0.63 8.73 1.29
N TRP A 208 0.02 8.90 2.45
CA TRP A 208 1.41 9.29 2.50
C TRP A 208 2.34 8.08 2.32
N PRO A 209 3.54 8.29 1.74
CA PRO A 209 4.58 7.28 1.70
C PRO A 209 4.85 6.73 3.09
N TYR A 210 4.90 5.40 3.23
CA TYR A 210 5.24 4.81 4.52
C TYR A 210 6.68 5.19 4.90
N ALA A 211 6.83 5.87 6.03
CA ALA A 211 8.13 6.38 6.47
C ALA A 211 9.11 5.22 6.71
N GLY A 212 10.26 5.24 6.02
CA GLY A 212 11.28 4.22 6.18
C GLY A 212 11.00 2.90 5.45
N VAL A 213 10.02 2.87 4.53
CA VAL A 213 9.75 1.70 3.67
C VAL A 213 11.00 1.25 2.90
N GLU A 214 11.89 2.18 2.57
CA GLU A 214 13.16 1.95 1.88
C GLU A 214 14.19 1.15 2.70
N TYR A 215 14.00 1.04 4.02
CA TYR A 215 14.92 0.30 4.89
C TYR A 215 14.52 -1.18 5.06
N PHE A 216 13.37 -1.60 4.52
CA PHE A 216 12.94 -2.98 4.63
C PHE A 216 13.64 -3.85 3.58
N SER A 217 14.20 -4.98 4.03
CA SER A 217 14.76 -5.99 3.14
C SER A 217 13.70 -6.72 2.31
N THR A 218 12.48 -6.79 2.84
CA THR A 218 11.29 -7.33 2.18
C THR A 218 10.22 -6.26 2.25
N LEU A 219 9.70 -5.84 1.11
CA LEU A 219 8.67 -4.80 1.08
C LEU A 219 7.36 -5.32 1.69
N PRO A 220 6.62 -4.50 2.46
CA PRO A 220 5.43 -4.96 3.16
C PRO A 220 4.30 -5.26 2.16
N ASN A 221 3.61 -6.38 2.37
CA ASN A 221 2.54 -6.84 1.48
C ASN A 221 1.24 -6.07 1.70
N LEU A 222 1.01 -5.65 2.94
CA LEU A 222 -0.22 -4.99 3.38
C LEU A 222 0.10 -3.77 4.23
N ARG A 223 -0.81 -2.80 4.20
CA ARG A 223 -0.83 -1.67 5.14
C ARG A 223 -2.18 -1.61 5.83
N GLY A 224 -2.13 -1.28 7.11
CA GLY A 224 -3.28 -1.12 7.97
C GLY A 224 -3.36 0.30 8.51
N LEU A 225 -4.51 0.96 8.36
CA LEU A 225 -4.79 2.23 9.02
C LEU A 225 -5.66 1.99 10.25
N GLN A 226 -5.26 2.53 11.39
CA GLN A 226 -6.09 2.66 12.58
C GLN A 226 -6.58 4.09 12.72
N LEU A 227 -7.88 4.28 12.83
CA LEU A 227 -8.50 5.56 13.16
C LEU A 227 -8.97 5.55 14.60
N GLN A 228 -8.42 6.44 15.42
CA GLN A 228 -8.86 6.62 16.79
C GLN A 228 -9.81 7.81 16.87
N CYS A 229 -11.05 7.52 17.27
CA CYS A 229 -12.13 8.50 17.37
C CYS A 229 -12.67 8.56 18.80
N ASN A 230 -13.05 9.75 19.24
CA ASN A 230 -13.75 9.95 20.51
C ASN A 230 -15.17 10.44 20.24
N TYR A 231 -16.17 9.69 20.70
CA TYR A 231 -17.59 10.06 20.66
C TYR A 231 -18.05 10.38 22.08
N SER A 232 -17.81 11.63 22.50
CA SER A 232 -18.27 12.14 23.80
C SER A 232 -17.86 11.30 25.01
N GLY A 233 -16.62 10.79 25.02
CA GLY A 233 -16.05 9.95 26.08
C GLY A 233 -16.01 8.46 25.74
N THR A 234 -16.66 8.04 24.66
CA THR A 234 -16.54 6.68 24.11
C THR A 234 -15.44 6.67 23.06
N LEU A 235 -14.36 5.95 23.32
CA LEU A 235 -13.28 5.76 22.36
C LEU A 235 -13.61 4.60 21.42
N VAL A 236 -13.40 4.82 20.13
CA VAL A 236 -13.65 3.83 19.07
C VAL A 236 -12.44 3.80 18.16
N ASP A 237 -11.93 2.60 17.92
CA ASP A 237 -10.89 2.37 16.94
C ASP A 237 -11.50 1.69 15.71
N TYR A 238 -11.25 2.26 14.54
CA TYR A 238 -11.57 1.64 13.25
C TYR A 238 -10.29 1.16 12.58
N TYR A 239 -10.35 0.00 11.95
CA TYR A 239 -9.23 -0.64 11.27
C TYR A 239 -9.55 -0.83 9.80
N ILE A 240 -8.68 -0.36 8.92
CA ILE A 240 -8.80 -0.48 7.46
C ILE A 240 -7.55 -1.20 6.97
N LEU A 241 -7.72 -2.22 6.13
CA LEU A 241 -6.63 -2.99 5.55
C LEU A 241 -6.64 -2.86 4.03
N PHE A 242 -5.47 -2.79 3.41
CA PHE A 242 -5.33 -2.81 1.96
C PHE A 242 -3.99 -3.40 1.51
N GLN A 243 -3.93 -3.85 0.26
CA GLN A 243 -2.70 -4.33 -0.35
C GLN A 243 -1.82 -3.15 -0.75
N THR A 244 -0.51 -3.27 -0.56
CA THR A 244 0.43 -2.25 -1.03
C THR A 244 0.75 -2.44 -2.52
N ASP A 245 1.26 -1.38 -3.15
CA ASP A 245 1.81 -1.45 -4.51
C ASP A 245 3.34 -1.58 -4.52
N TYR A 246 3.95 -1.98 -3.40
CA TYR A 246 5.42 -2.00 -3.29
C TYR A 246 6.09 -3.21 -3.96
N GLY A 247 5.35 -4.24 -4.37
CA GLY A 247 5.95 -5.45 -4.94
C GLY A 247 4.98 -6.61 -5.12
N ALA A 248 5.53 -7.81 -5.35
CA ALA A 248 4.81 -9.00 -5.83
C ALA A 248 3.87 -9.70 -4.83
N GLY A 249 3.44 -9.03 -3.75
CA GLY A 249 2.60 -9.63 -2.71
C GLY A 249 3.32 -10.74 -1.92
N PHE A 250 2.54 -11.55 -1.20
CA PHE A 250 3.07 -12.64 -0.40
C PHE A 250 3.78 -13.71 -1.26
N PRO A 251 4.85 -14.35 -0.77
CA PRO A 251 5.50 -15.47 -1.45
C PRO A 251 4.50 -16.57 -1.88
N PRO A 252 4.68 -17.22 -3.04
CA PRO A 252 3.74 -18.23 -3.53
C PRO A 252 3.52 -19.43 -2.60
N ASP A 253 4.50 -19.75 -1.75
CA ASP A 253 4.47 -20.84 -0.78
C ASP A 253 3.97 -20.41 0.61
N THR A 254 3.49 -19.16 0.75
CA THR A 254 2.93 -18.67 2.02
C THR A 254 1.71 -19.48 2.44
N ASN A 255 1.72 -19.97 3.67
CA ASN A 255 0.60 -20.75 4.20
C ASN A 255 -0.52 -19.85 4.72
N PHE A 256 -1.68 -19.91 4.08
CA PHE A 256 -2.89 -19.19 4.50
C PHE A 256 -3.99 -20.11 5.04
N SER A 257 -3.68 -21.35 5.42
CA SER A 257 -4.67 -22.33 5.90
C SER A 257 -5.42 -21.91 7.18
N HIS A 258 -4.91 -20.92 7.91
CA HIS A 258 -5.55 -20.35 9.09
C HIS A 258 -6.61 -19.30 8.76
N LEU A 259 -6.63 -18.77 7.53
CA LEU A 259 -7.63 -17.80 7.11
C LEU A 259 -8.97 -18.49 6.84
N THR A 260 -10.05 -17.74 7.06
CA THR A 260 -11.42 -18.20 6.78
C THR A 260 -12.10 -17.24 5.80
N PRO A 261 -11.72 -17.26 4.50
CA PRO A 261 -12.30 -16.34 3.52
C PRO A 261 -13.80 -16.53 3.37
N LEU A 262 -14.49 -15.45 3.06
CA LEU A 262 -15.88 -15.49 2.64
C LEU A 262 -15.95 -16.15 1.26
N GLU A 263 -16.85 -17.12 1.12
CA GLU A 263 -17.14 -17.80 -0.13
C GLU A 263 -18.37 -17.16 -0.81
N GLU A 264 -18.43 -17.26 -2.15
CA GLU A 264 -19.58 -16.82 -2.96
C GLU A 264 -20.90 -17.53 -2.62
#